data_AF-A0A835H786-F1
#
_entry.id   AF-A0A835H786-F1
#
_cell.length_a   1.000
_cell.length_b   1.000
_cell.length_c   1.000
_cell.angle_alpha   90.00
_cell.angle_beta   90.00
_cell.angle_gamma   90.00
#
_symmetry.space_group_name_H-M   'P 1'
#
loop_
_entity.id
_entity.type
_entity.pdbx_description
1 polymer ?
#
loop_
_entity_poly.entity_id
_entity_poly.type
_entity_poly.pdbx_seq_one_letter_code
_entity_poly.pdbx_strand_id
1 'polypeptide(L)'
;HTESLREKKEMDPRMTELSQLFERFKASYVRNDLDNSSNLLSRLKVLLTGFTSLPPVFEDTPNAITDLTIAREIFELAVFLSVKAEDQEAFERDYCQLKPYYTDIGNRLAQSPQEYPILGLNLLRLLVQNRIAEFHTELELLSTNALENPCIKYAVELEQSFMEGAYNRVLSARQAVPHDTYVYYMDLLAKTVR
;
A
#
# COMPACT_ATOMS: atom_id res chain seq x y z
N HIS A 1 -51.96 6.02 5.77
CA HIS A 1 -50.85 6.48 4.92
C HIS A 1 -49.61 6.62 5.79
N THR A 2 -48.92 5.58 6.26
CA THR A 2 -48.41 4.34 5.63
C THR A 2 -47.57 4.59 4.38
N GLU A 3 -46.45 5.28 4.57
CA GLU A 3 -45.24 5.14 3.73
C GLU A 3 -44.04 4.81 4.63
N SER A 4 -44.19 3.72 5.39
CA SER A 4 -43.08 2.84 5.70
C SER A 4 -43.00 1.85 4.53
N LEU A 5 -42.08 2.09 3.61
CA LEU A 5 -41.71 1.13 2.58
C LEU A 5 -40.21 1.23 2.30
N ARG A 6 -39.45 0.45 3.09
CA ARG A 6 -38.30 -0.37 2.65
C ARG A 6 -37.27 0.42 1.84
N GLU A 7 -36.19 0.90 2.45
CA GLU A 7 -35.03 0.06 2.79
C GLU A 7 -34.92 -1.19 1.88
N LYS A 8 -34.75 -0.95 0.59
CA LYS A 8 -33.88 -1.79 -0.23
C LYS A 8 -32.64 -0.96 -0.51
N LYS A 9 -31.68 -1.06 0.41
CA LYS A 9 -30.28 -0.79 0.15
C LYS A 9 -29.85 -1.85 -0.89
N GLU A 10 -30.21 -1.65 -2.15
CA GLU A 10 -29.70 -2.47 -3.24
C GLU A 10 -28.19 -2.26 -3.22
N MET A 11 -27.49 -3.23 -2.63
CA MET A 11 -26.04 -3.32 -2.71
C MET A 11 -25.74 -3.32 -4.20
N ASP A 12 -25.10 -2.24 -4.70
CA ASP A 12 -24.84 -2.07 -6.12
C ASP A 12 -24.24 -3.40 -6.65
N PRO A 13 -24.78 -3.98 -7.73
CA PRO A 13 -24.33 -5.29 -8.21
C PRO A 13 -22.81 -5.32 -8.46
N ARG A 14 -22.21 -4.17 -8.79
CA ARG A 14 -20.76 -4.00 -8.94
C ARG A 14 -20.02 -4.10 -7.60
N MET A 15 -20.61 -3.65 -6.49
CA MET A 15 -20.02 -3.80 -5.16
C MET A 15 -19.98 -5.25 -4.70
N THR A 16 -21.02 -6.00 -5.03
CA THR A 16 -21.07 -7.44 -4.74
C THR A 16 -20.01 -8.18 -5.56
N GLU A 17 -19.88 -7.85 -6.85
CA GLU A 17 -18.84 -8.40 -7.72
C GLU A 17 -17.43 -8.03 -7.26
N LEU A 18 -17.21 -6.76 -6.87
CA LEU A 18 -15.94 -6.26 -6.35
C LEU A 18 -15.52 -7.03 -5.09
N SER A 19 -16.43 -7.19 -4.14
CA SER A 19 -16.17 -7.92 -2.90
C SER A 19 -15.86 -9.40 -3.15
N GLN A 20 -16.60 -10.06 -4.06
CA GLN A 20 -16.33 -11.45 -4.43
C GLN A 20 -14.97 -11.63 -5.11
N LEU A 21 -14.62 -10.72 -6.03
CA LEU A 21 -13.31 -10.75 -6.68
C LEU A 21 -12.18 -10.42 -5.70
N PHE A 22 -12.42 -9.51 -4.75
CA PHE A 22 -11.46 -9.16 -3.73
C PHE A 22 -11.16 -10.33 -2.79
N GLU A 23 -12.19 -11.07 -2.36
CA GLU A 23 -11.99 -12.28 -1.56
C GLU A 23 -11.24 -13.38 -2.33
N ARG A 24 -11.51 -13.52 -3.63
CA ARG A 24 -10.73 -14.43 -4.49
C ARG A 24 -9.27 -13.98 -4.63
N PHE A 25 -9.04 -12.68 -4.72
CA PHE A 25 -7.70 -12.09 -4.78
C PHE A 25 -6.92 -12.33 -3.48
N LYS A 26 -7.54 -12.10 -2.31
CA LYS A 26 -6.95 -12.45 -1.01
C LYS A 26 -6.60 -13.93 -0.92
N ALA A 27 -7.51 -14.81 -1.34
CA ALA A 27 -7.26 -16.25 -1.35
C ALA A 27 -6.08 -16.63 -2.28
N SER A 28 -5.98 -16.00 -3.44
CA SER A 28 -4.86 -16.19 -4.38
C SER A 28 -3.54 -15.70 -3.81
N TYR A 29 -3.55 -14.54 -3.15
CA TYR A 29 -2.38 -13.95 -2.49
C TYR A 29 -1.85 -14.84 -1.35
N VAL A 30 -2.76 -15.42 -0.54
CA VAL A 30 -2.40 -16.35 0.55
C VAL A 30 -1.82 -17.65 -0.02
N ARG A 31 -2.33 -18.12 -1.17
CA ARG A 31 -1.80 -19.30 -1.88
C ARG A 31 -0.48 -19.04 -2.61
N ASN A 32 0.01 -17.80 -2.60
CA ASN A 32 1.22 -17.37 -3.31
C ASN A 32 1.16 -17.62 -4.83
N ASP A 33 -0.04 -17.59 -5.41
CA ASP A 33 -0.26 -17.73 -6.85
C ASP A 33 -0.18 -16.34 -7.50
N LEU A 34 1.02 -15.95 -7.93
CA LEU A 34 1.29 -14.60 -8.43
C LEU A 34 0.60 -14.32 -9.77
N ASP A 35 0.57 -15.28 -10.68
CA ASP A 35 -0.08 -15.15 -12.00
C ASP A 35 -1.59 -14.92 -11.85
N ASN A 36 -2.26 -15.73 -11.04
CA ASN A 36 -3.68 -15.56 -10.81
C ASN A 36 -3.98 -14.28 -10.01
N SER A 37 -3.12 -13.93 -9.05
CA SER A 37 -3.25 -12.68 -8.28
C SER A 37 -3.13 -11.46 -9.20
N SER A 38 -2.16 -11.44 -10.12
CA SER A 38 -1.98 -10.36 -11.10
C SER A 38 -3.18 -10.23 -12.03
N ASN A 39 -3.68 -11.35 -12.57
CA ASN A 39 -4.89 -11.36 -13.41
C ASN A 39 -6.13 -10.85 -12.66
N LEU A 40 -6.32 -11.26 -11.41
CA LEU A 40 -7.41 -10.80 -10.55
C LEU A 40 -7.27 -9.31 -10.22
N LEU A 41 -6.05 -8.85 -9.94
CA LEU A 41 -5.76 -7.44 -9.70
C LEU A 41 -6.07 -6.57 -10.91
N SER A 42 -5.71 -7.00 -12.14
CA SER A 42 -6.07 -6.28 -13.36
C SER A 42 -7.59 -6.14 -13.50
N ARG A 43 -8.34 -7.21 -13.23
CA ARG A 43 -9.82 -7.17 -13.24
C ARG A 43 -10.39 -6.24 -12.18
N LEU A 44 -9.84 -6.28 -10.96
CA LEU A 44 -10.22 -5.37 -9.88
C LEU A 44 -9.95 -3.92 -10.26
N LYS A 45 -8.78 -3.60 -10.80
CA LYS A 45 -8.44 -2.25 -11.28
C LYS A 45 -9.40 -1.75 -12.35
N VAL A 46 -9.77 -2.60 -13.31
CA VAL A 46 -10.77 -2.25 -14.34
C VAL A 46 -12.13 -1.97 -13.70
N LEU A 47 -12.58 -2.79 -12.76
CA LEU A 47 -13.84 -2.55 -12.04
C LEU A 47 -13.80 -1.24 -11.25
N LEU A 48 -12.66 -0.94 -10.59
CA LEU A 48 -12.44 0.30 -9.87
C LEU A 48 -12.60 1.51 -10.80
N THR A 49 -12.14 1.46 -12.07
CA THR A 49 -12.35 2.60 -13.00
C THR A 49 -13.83 2.95 -13.26
N GLY A 50 -14.75 2.04 -12.98
CA GLY A 50 -16.19 2.25 -13.14
C GLY A 50 -16.90 2.95 -11.97
N PHE A 51 -16.21 3.23 -10.85
CA PHE A 51 -16.78 3.90 -9.69
C PHE A 51 -16.52 5.42 -9.75
N THR A 52 -17.58 6.21 -9.68
CA THR A 52 -17.53 7.69 -9.66
C THR A 52 -17.04 8.25 -8.32
N SER A 53 -17.03 7.43 -7.26
CA SER A 53 -16.51 7.81 -5.95
C SER A 53 -14.99 7.77 -5.85
N LEU A 54 -14.29 7.24 -6.86
CA LEU A 54 -12.84 7.17 -6.89
C LEU A 54 -12.21 8.41 -7.58
N PRO A 55 -10.90 8.63 -7.42
CA PRO A 55 -10.21 9.67 -8.18
C PRO A 55 -10.45 9.45 -9.68
N PRO A 56 -10.87 10.47 -10.46
CA PRO A 56 -10.76 11.91 -10.21
C PRO A 56 -12.06 12.63 -9.77
N VAL A 57 -13.19 11.93 -9.66
CA VAL A 57 -14.51 12.59 -9.50
C VAL A 57 -14.88 12.78 -8.02
N PHE A 58 -14.45 11.88 -7.14
CA PHE A 58 -14.71 11.94 -5.68
C PHE A 58 -16.18 12.23 -5.34
N GLU A 59 -17.11 11.65 -6.09
CA GLU A 59 -18.54 11.89 -5.85
C GLU A 59 -18.94 11.35 -4.48
N ASP A 60 -19.47 12.24 -3.63
CA ASP A 60 -19.98 11.92 -2.29
C ASP A 60 -21.29 11.12 -2.40
N THR A 61 -21.15 9.85 -2.76
CA THR A 61 -22.24 8.87 -2.72
C THR A 61 -22.36 8.28 -1.30
N PRO A 62 -23.54 7.80 -0.89
CA PRO A 62 -23.71 7.18 0.44
C PRO A 62 -22.85 5.94 0.68
N ASN A 63 -22.28 5.33 -0.37
CA ASN A 63 -21.35 4.20 -0.27
C ASN A 63 -19.88 4.60 -0.52
N ALA A 64 -19.59 5.87 -0.85
CA ALA A 64 -18.26 6.33 -1.24
C ALA A 64 -17.18 5.95 -0.22
N ILE A 65 -17.48 6.03 1.08
CA ILE A 65 -16.54 5.65 2.15
C ILE A 65 -16.18 4.16 2.06
N THR A 66 -17.16 3.29 1.80
CA THR A 66 -16.95 1.85 1.66
C THR A 66 -16.17 1.54 0.38
N ASP A 67 -16.53 2.17 -0.74
CA ASP A 67 -15.85 2.00 -2.03
C ASP A 67 -14.37 2.42 -1.93
N LEU A 68 -14.12 3.58 -1.32
CA LEU A 68 -12.78 4.12 -1.09
C LEU A 68 -11.96 3.23 -0.15
N THR A 69 -12.59 2.67 0.90
CA THR A 69 -11.92 1.75 1.83
C THR A 69 -11.51 0.46 1.11
N ILE A 70 -12.41 -0.16 0.35
CA ILE A 70 -12.12 -1.40 -0.40
C ILE A 70 -11.06 -1.13 -1.46
N ALA A 71 -11.16 -0.01 -2.20
CA ALA A 71 -10.16 0.38 -3.19
C ALA A 71 -8.78 0.53 -2.57
N ARG A 72 -8.68 1.22 -1.42
CA ARG A 72 -7.44 1.33 -0.66
C ARG A 72 -6.89 -0.04 -0.31
N GLU A 73 -7.68 -0.93 0.30
CA GLU A 73 -7.21 -2.28 0.65
C GLU A 73 -6.74 -3.10 -0.57
N ILE A 74 -7.40 -2.94 -1.72
CA ILE A 74 -6.97 -3.58 -2.97
C ILE A 74 -5.59 -3.07 -3.39
N PHE A 75 -5.38 -1.76 -3.39
CA PHE A 75 -4.08 -1.17 -3.75
C PHE A 75 -3.00 -1.48 -2.73
N GLU A 76 -3.31 -1.52 -1.43
CA GLU A 76 -2.39 -1.97 -0.38
C GLU A 76 -1.90 -3.40 -0.67
N LEU A 77 -2.83 -4.30 -0.97
CA LEU A 77 -2.50 -5.68 -1.30
C LEU A 77 -1.79 -5.82 -2.65
N ALA A 78 -2.06 -4.93 -3.61
CA ALA A 78 -1.33 -4.83 -4.87
C ALA A 78 0.15 -4.48 -4.64
N VAL A 79 0.43 -3.49 -3.78
CA VAL A 79 1.78 -3.11 -3.41
C VAL A 79 2.51 -4.29 -2.76
N PHE A 80 1.87 -5.01 -1.83
CA PHE A 80 2.46 -6.21 -1.22
C PHE A 80 2.70 -7.34 -2.23
N LEU A 81 1.78 -7.55 -3.16
CA LEU A 81 1.94 -8.53 -4.24
C LEU A 81 3.15 -8.16 -5.12
N SER A 82 3.32 -6.90 -5.46
CA SER A 82 4.44 -6.41 -6.26
C SER A 82 5.79 -6.64 -5.56
N VAL A 83 5.85 -6.50 -4.22
CA VAL A 83 7.07 -6.90 -3.47
C VAL A 83 7.30 -8.41 -3.54
N LYS A 84 6.26 -9.23 -3.37
CA LYS A 84 6.39 -10.70 -3.48
C LYS A 84 6.79 -11.17 -4.88
N ALA A 85 6.33 -10.46 -5.91
CA ALA A 85 6.70 -10.72 -7.30
C ALA A 85 8.10 -10.16 -7.65
N GLU A 86 8.76 -9.51 -6.70
CA GLU A 86 10.07 -8.86 -6.88
C GLU A 86 10.05 -7.80 -8.00
N ASP A 87 8.87 -7.26 -8.34
CA ASP A 87 8.64 -6.29 -9.42
C ASP A 87 8.58 -4.87 -8.86
N GLN A 88 9.70 -4.17 -8.93
CA GLN A 88 9.86 -2.81 -8.41
C GLN A 88 9.11 -1.77 -9.25
N GLU A 89 8.95 -2.01 -10.56
CA GLU A 89 8.19 -1.11 -11.44
C GLU A 89 6.70 -1.22 -11.15
N ALA A 90 6.19 -2.44 -10.92
CA ALA A 90 4.82 -2.65 -10.47
C ALA A 90 4.57 -2.01 -9.10
N PHE A 91 5.51 -2.14 -8.17
CA PHE A 91 5.42 -1.47 -6.88
C PHE A 91 5.26 0.04 -7.04
N GLU A 92 6.08 0.70 -7.86
CA GLU A 92 6.02 2.14 -8.05
C GLU A 92 4.69 2.59 -8.66
N ARG A 93 4.20 1.85 -9.66
CA ARG A 93 2.89 2.11 -10.28
C ARG A 93 1.75 1.97 -9.27
N ASP A 94 1.75 0.89 -8.49
CA ASP A 94 0.70 0.60 -7.51
C ASP A 94 0.74 1.57 -6.33
N TYR A 95 1.93 1.93 -5.85
CA TYR A 95 2.11 2.92 -4.80
C TYR A 95 1.65 4.31 -5.23
N CYS A 96 1.96 4.73 -6.47
CA CYS A 96 1.46 5.99 -7.02
C CYS A 96 -0.08 6.04 -7.08
N GLN A 97 -0.74 4.90 -7.33
CA GLN A 97 -2.20 4.81 -7.29
C GLN A 97 -2.75 4.84 -5.85
N LEU A 98 -2.01 4.28 -4.90
CA LEU A 98 -2.37 4.25 -3.48
C LEU A 98 -2.15 5.61 -2.78
N LYS A 99 -1.12 6.36 -3.17
CA LYS A 99 -0.70 7.60 -2.50
C LYS A 99 -1.84 8.63 -2.28
N PRO A 100 -2.71 8.92 -3.28
CA PRO A 100 -3.85 9.82 -3.08
C PRO A 100 -4.82 9.37 -1.97
N TYR A 101 -4.94 8.06 -1.72
CA TYR A 101 -5.82 7.54 -0.67
C TYR A 101 -5.30 7.88 0.73
N TYR A 102 -4.00 8.08 0.89
CA TYR A 102 -3.37 8.50 2.15
C TYR A 102 -3.30 10.02 2.27
N THR A 103 -3.00 10.74 1.19
CA THR A 103 -2.80 12.20 1.22
C THR A 103 -4.10 12.99 1.11
N ASP A 104 -4.94 12.68 0.12
CA ASP A 104 -6.11 13.50 -0.23
C ASP A 104 -7.38 13.02 0.51
N ILE A 105 -7.48 11.71 0.75
CA ILE A 105 -8.65 11.07 1.35
C ILE A 105 -8.40 10.68 2.82
N GLY A 106 -7.18 10.84 3.33
CA GLY A 106 -6.82 10.51 4.72
C GLY A 106 -7.66 11.24 5.77
N ASN A 107 -8.24 12.40 5.44
CA ASN A 107 -9.15 13.12 6.33
C ASN A 107 -10.59 12.56 6.35
N ARG A 108 -10.99 11.79 5.32
CA ARG A 108 -12.33 11.19 5.20
C ARG A 108 -12.36 9.71 5.61
N LEU A 109 -11.20 9.03 5.61
CA LEU A 109 -11.06 7.62 5.95
C LEU A 109 -10.28 7.44 7.25
N ALA A 110 -10.62 6.40 8.02
CA ALA A 110 -9.80 6.00 9.15
C ALA A 110 -8.45 5.44 8.65
N GLN A 111 -7.36 5.77 9.34
CA GLN A 111 -6.01 5.30 9.02
C GLN A 111 -5.96 3.76 8.93
N SER A 112 -5.33 3.24 7.87
CA SER A 112 -5.13 1.80 7.71
C SER A 112 -3.98 1.31 8.58
N PRO A 113 -4.06 0.14 9.22
CA PRO A 113 -2.91 -0.46 9.89
C PRO A 113 -1.75 -0.77 8.93
N GLN A 114 -2.02 -0.90 7.63
CA GLN A 114 -1.03 -1.18 6.59
C GLN A 114 -0.35 0.06 6.01
N GLU A 115 -0.83 1.25 6.36
CA GLU A 115 -0.31 2.52 5.85
C GLU A 115 1.17 2.73 6.21
N TYR A 116 1.52 2.63 7.50
CA TYR A 116 2.91 2.81 7.94
C TYR A 116 3.89 1.75 7.41
N PRO A 117 3.54 0.44 7.38
CA PRO A 117 4.34 -0.57 6.70
C PRO A 117 4.58 -0.26 5.22
N ILE A 118 3.56 0.21 4.49
CA ILE A 118 3.70 0.52 3.06
C ILE A 118 4.56 1.77 2.84
N LEU A 119 4.39 2.80 3.66
CA LEU A 119 5.25 3.98 3.63
C LEU A 119 6.71 3.61 3.91
N GLY A 120 6.96 2.78 4.93
CA GLY A 120 8.31 2.28 5.20
C GLY A 120 8.87 1.41 4.08
N LEU A 121 8.05 0.58 3.40
CA LEU A 121 8.48 -0.14 2.19
C LEU A 121 8.88 0.82 1.07
N ASN A 122 8.12 1.90 0.84
CA ASN A 122 8.48 2.89 -0.16
C ASN A 122 9.80 3.61 0.20
N LEU A 123 10.00 3.95 1.47
CA LEU A 123 11.27 4.50 1.95
C LEU A 123 12.44 3.54 1.70
N LEU A 124 12.30 2.25 2.05
CA LEU A 124 13.32 1.24 1.77
C LEU A 124 13.61 1.08 0.28
N ARG A 125 12.57 1.12 -0.57
CA ARG A 125 12.69 1.09 -2.02
C ARG A 125 13.57 2.25 -2.52
N LEU A 126 13.32 3.46 -2.04
CA LEU A 126 14.10 4.66 -2.41
C LEU A 126 15.56 4.55 -1.98
N LEU A 127 15.82 3.96 -0.79
CA LEU A 127 17.19 3.66 -0.34
C LEU A 127 17.90 2.67 -1.26
N VAL A 128 17.24 1.57 -1.63
CA VAL A 128 17.80 0.57 -2.56
C VAL A 128 18.12 1.19 -3.92
N GLN A 129 17.27 2.10 -4.41
CA GLN A 129 17.49 2.81 -5.67
C GLN A 129 18.49 3.95 -5.57
N ASN A 130 19.07 4.21 -4.38
CA ASN A 130 19.95 5.34 -4.11
C ASN A 130 19.29 6.71 -4.44
N ARG A 131 17.96 6.81 -4.29
CA ARG A 131 17.16 8.03 -4.53
C ARG A 131 16.97 8.80 -3.22
N ILE A 132 18.07 9.21 -2.60
CA ILE A 132 18.09 9.84 -1.27
C ILE A 132 17.31 11.17 -1.24
N ALA A 133 17.34 11.95 -2.32
CA ALA A 133 16.58 13.19 -2.41
C ALA A 133 15.06 12.96 -2.26
N GLU A 134 14.54 11.91 -2.90
CA GLU A 134 13.12 11.57 -2.84
C GLU A 134 12.77 10.92 -1.50
N PHE A 135 13.71 10.18 -0.90
CA PHE A 135 13.55 9.65 0.45
C PHE A 135 13.27 10.77 1.46
N HIS A 136 14.08 11.84 1.45
CA HIS A 136 13.84 13.00 2.33
C HIS A 136 12.59 13.79 1.96
N THR A 137 12.26 13.88 0.67
CA THR A 137 11.01 14.52 0.22
C THR A 137 9.79 13.77 0.75
N GLU A 138 9.77 12.45 0.65
CA GLU A 138 8.69 11.62 1.19
C GLU A 138 8.64 11.72 2.73
N LEU A 139 9.78 11.72 3.42
CA LEU A 139 9.82 11.91 4.89
C LEU A 139 9.25 13.26 5.33
N GLU A 140 9.50 14.33 4.60
CA GLU A 140 8.98 15.67 4.93
C GLU A 140 7.46 15.75 4.75
N LEU A 141 6.89 14.97 3.83
CA LEU A 141 5.44 14.87 3.64
C LEU A 141 4.74 14.10 4.76
N LEU A 142 5.48 13.33 5.58
CA LEU A 142 4.90 12.54 6.66
C LEU A 142 4.55 13.39 7.88
N SER A 143 3.45 13.03 8.54
CA SER A 143 3.07 13.65 9.82
C SER A 143 4.04 13.25 10.94
N THR A 144 4.14 14.07 11.99
CA THR A 144 4.99 13.78 13.16
C THR A 144 4.64 12.44 13.81
N ASN A 145 3.36 12.08 13.85
CA ASN A 145 2.89 10.79 14.37
C ASN A 145 3.40 9.61 13.52
N ALA A 146 3.48 9.79 12.21
CA ALA A 146 4.03 8.78 11.31
C ALA A 146 5.53 8.57 11.55
N LEU A 147 6.28 9.65 11.75
CA LEU A 147 7.72 9.58 12.06
C LEU A 147 8.02 8.84 13.38
N GLU A 148 7.06 8.76 14.29
CA GLU A 148 7.22 7.99 15.52
C GLU A 148 7.07 6.48 15.33
N ASN A 149 6.50 6.03 14.20
CA ASN A 149 6.22 4.63 13.92
C ASN A 149 7.52 3.82 13.74
N PRO A 150 7.62 2.62 14.34
CA PRO A 150 8.80 1.76 14.22
C PRO A 150 9.17 1.43 12.77
N CYS A 151 8.19 1.32 11.86
CA CYS A 151 8.44 1.02 10.45
C CYS A 151 9.21 2.14 9.73
N ILE A 152 8.90 3.39 10.06
CA ILE A 152 9.53 4.57 9.44
C ILE A 152 10.86 4.87 10.13
N LYS A 153 10.92 4.80 11.46
CA LYS A 153 12.18 4.91 12.22
C LYS A 153 13.23 3.92 11.73
N TYR A 154 12.82 2.68 11.50
CA TYR A 154 13.71 1.66 10.95
C TYR A 154 14.33 2.06 9.61
N ALA A 155 13.54 2.63 8.68
CA ALA A 155 14.05 3.09 7.40
C ALA A 155 15.02 4.28 7.56
N VAL A 156 14.74 5.21 8.48
CA VAL A 156 15.62 6.36 8.79
C VAL A 156 16.93 5.91 9.42
N GLU A 157 16.91 4.98 10.37
CA GLU A 157 18.12 4.45 11.02
C GLU A 157 19.02 3.70 10.02
N LEU A 158 18.41 3.02 9.04
CA LEU A 158 19.14 2.39 7.94
C LEU A 158 19.82 3.42 7.06
N GLU A 159 19.09 4.46 6.65
CA GLU A 159 19.62 5.57 5.86
C GLU A 159 20.82 6.23 6.53
N GLN A 160 20.70 6.55 7.83
CA GLN A 160 21.80 7.09 8.63
C GLN A 160 22.99 6.14 8.69
N SER A 161 22.74 4.84 8.87
CA SER A 161 23.80 3.82 8.87
C SER A 161 24.52 3.74 7.53
N PHE A 162 23.81 3.98 6.41
CA PHE A 162 24.40 4.09 5.08
C PHE A 162 25.26 5.35 4.95
N MET A 163 24.78 6.51 5.40
CA MET A 163 25.55 7.76 5.39
C MET A 163 26.83 7.68 6.24
N GLU A 164 26.75 7.03 7.41
CA GLU A 164 27.88 6.83 8.32
C GLU A 164 28.87 5.75 7.84
N GLY A 165 28.53 4.99 6.78
CA GLY A 165 29.30 3.82 6.34
C GLY A 165 29.29 2.67 7.37
N ALA A 166 28.32 2.67 8.29
CA ALA A 166 28.18 1.71 9.37
C ALA A 166 27.47 0.43 8.89
N TYR A 167 28.02 -0.24 7.87
CA TYR A 167 27.45 -1.42 7.22
C TYR A 167 27.13 -2.58 8.17
N ASN A 168 27.90 -2.73 9.26
CA ASN A 168 27.63 -3.71 10.30
C ASN A 168 26.27 -3.50 10.98
N ARG A 169 25.81 -2.25 11.09
CA ARG A 169 24.48 -1.92 11.63
C ARG A 169 23.38 -2.31 10.65
N VAL A 170 23.56 -2.09 9.34
CA VAL A 170 22.62 -2.52 8.30
C VAL A 170 22.43 -4.04 8.30
N LEU A 171 23.53 -4.79 8.43
CA LEU A 171 23.49 -6.25 8.53
C LEU A 171 22.80 -6.74 9.81
N SER A 172 22.98 -6.03 10.92
CA SER A 172 22.32 -6.34 12.19
C SER A 172 20.83 -5.99 12.15
N ALA A 173 20.48 -4.88 11.50
CA ALA A 173 19.11 -4.42 11.32
C ALA A 173 18.27 -5.42 10.52
N ARG A 174 18.87 -6.23 9.64
CA ARG A 174 18.20 -7.34 8.95
C ARG A 174 17.58 -8.37 9.92
N GLN A 175 18.09 -8.49 11.14
CA GLN A 175 17.51 -9.39 12.16
C GLN A 175 16.37 -8.75 12.95
N ALA A 176 16.27 -7.42 12.94
CA ALA A 176 15.31 -6.62 13.68
C ALA A 176 14.19 -6.06 12.77
N VAL A 177 13.87 -6.77 11.69
CA VAL A 177 12.92 -6.32 10.69
C VAL A 177 11.50 -6.26 11.27
N PRO A 178 10.80 -5.10 11.20
CA PRO A 178 9.46 -4.95 11.78
C PRO A 178 8.36 -5.67 10.99
N HIS A 179 8.60 -6.02 9.72
CA HIS A 179 7.60 -6.62 8.83
C HIS A 179 8.24 -7.54 7.78
N ASP A 180 7.73 -8.76 7.59
CA ASP A 180 8.33 -9.78 6.71
C ASP A 180 8.62 -9.29 5.28
N THR A 181 7.75 -8.44 4.73
CA THR A 181 7.92 -7.84 3.39
C THR A 181 9.21 -7.03 3.23
N TYR A 182 9.80 -6.54 4.31
CA TYR A 182 11.01 -5.72 4.26
C TYR A 182 12.26 -6.56 4.00
N VAL A 183 12.20 -7.87 4.28
CA VAL A 183 13.33 -8.79 4.09
C VAL A 183 13.84 -8.75 2.65
N TYR A 184 12.94 -8.67 1.66
CA TYR A 184 13.31 -8.55 0.25
C TYR A 184 14.22 -7.34 -0.01
N TYR A 185 13.81 -6.15 0.42
CA TYR A 185 14.61 -4.93 0.24
C TYR A 185 15.88 -4.94 1.09
N MET A 186 15.85 -5.56 2.27
CA MET A 186 17.05 -5.73 3.10
C MET A 186 18.09 -6.64 2.44
N ASP A 187 17.66 -7.72 1.78
CA ASP A 187 18.56 -8.58 1.01
C ASP A 187 19.15 -7.86 -0.21
N LEU A 188 18.39 -6.95 -0.84
CA LEU A 188 18.91 -6.07 -1.89
C LEU A 188 19.95 -5.07 -1.35
N LEU A 189 19.64 -4.38 -0.24
CA LEU A 189 20.58 -3.44 0.40
C LEU A 189 21.89 -4.14 0.82
N ALA A 190 21.79 -5.34 1.39
CA ALA A 190 22.95 -6.12 1.80
C ALA A 190 23.85 -6.53 0.62
N LYS A 191 23.27 -6.75 -0.57
CA LYS A 191 24.03 -7.01 -1.80
C LYS A 191 24.75 -5.76 -2.31
N THR A 192 24.13 -4.58 -2.20
CA THR A 192 24.74 -3.32 -2.65
C THR A 192 25.95 -2.91 -1.81
N VAL A 193 25.96 -3.30 -0.53
CA VAL A 193 27.00 -2.95 0.45
C VAL A 193 28.23 -3.87 0.40
N ARG A 194 28.09 -5.09 -0.15
CA ARG A 194 29.11 -6.13 -0.13
C ARG A 194 29.97 -6.13 -1.39
#